data_AF-A0A4R8ZK52-F1
#
_entry.id   AF-A0A4R8ZK52-F1
#
_cell.length_a   1.000
_cell.length_b   1.000
_cell.length_c   1.000
_cell.angle_alpha   90.00
_cell.angle_beta   90.00
_cell.angle_gamma   90.00
#
_symmetry.space_group_name_H-M   'P 1'
#
loop_
_entity.id
_entity.type
_entity.pdbx_description
1 polymer ?
#
loop_
_entity_poly.entity_id
_entity_poly.type
_entity_poly.pdbx_seq_one_letter_code
_entity_poly.pdbx_strand_id
1 'polypeptide(L)' 'MTVTSAADLYELENTNNADYPFTPATPHELLDADATRDLWNHGFRVFGAYGRDELVGATLNTHRDRHAETECTSVLAS' A
#
# COMPACT_ATOMS: atom_id res chain seq x y z
N MET A 1 6.80 20.33 1.33
CA MET A 1 6.11 19.06 1.57
C MET A 1 7.03 18.18 2.39
N THR A 2 6.68 17.96 3.65
CA THR A 2 7.32 16.93 4.47
C THR A 2 6.90 15.58 3.87
N VAL A 3 7.84 14.70 3.56
CA VAL A 3 7.53 13.41 2.92
C VAL A 3 6.94 12.47 3.98
N THR A 4 5.62 12.21 3.90
CA THR A 4 4.84 11.38 4.83
C THR A 4 4.40 10.04 4.24
N SER A 5 5.01 9.62 3.13
CA SER A 5 4.53 8.53 2.25
C SER A 5 4.15 7.22 2.95
N ALA A 6 4.83 6.85 4.04
CA ALA A 6 4.50 5.65 4.80
C ALA A 6 3.21 5.82 5.65
N ALA A 7 3.00 7.01 6.22
CA ALA A 7 1.78 7.33 6.95
C ALA A 7 0.59 7.43 5.99
N ASP A 8 0.76 8.12 4.86
CA ASP A 8 -0.30 8.27 3.86
C ASP A 8 -0.71 6.90 3.28
N LEU A 9 0.25 6.00 3.07
CA LEU A 9 -0.03 4.62 2.65
C LEU A 9 -0.77 3.83 3.74
N TYR A 10 -0.34 3.94 4.99
CA TYR A 10 -1.01 3.25 6.11
C TYR A 10 -2.47 3.71 6.26
N GLU A 11 -2.72 5.02 6.15
CA GLU A 11 -4.07 5.59 6.22
C GLU A 11 -4.95 5.11 5.04
N LEU A 12 -4.40 5.04 3.82
CA LEU A 12 -5.09 4.50 2.66
C LEU A 12 -5.48 3.02 2.86
N GLU A 13 -4.52 2.17 3.26
CA GLU A 13 -4.76 0.74 3.50
C GLU A 13 -5.80 0.53 4.60
N ASN A 14 -5.71 1.28 5.70
CA ASN A 14 -6.66 1.19 6.82
C ASN A 14 -8.07 1.64 6.42
N THR A 15 -8.18 2.65 5.55
CA THR A 15 -9.47 3.12 5.01
C THR A 15 -10.14 2.04 4.15
N ASN A 16 -9.37 1.40 3.27
CA ASN A 16 -9.90 0.41 2.33
C ASN A 16 -10.01 -1.01 2.92
N ASN A 17 -9.40 -1.30 4.07
CA ASN A 17 -9.33 -2.66 4.62
C ASN A 17 -10.71 -3.32 4.81
N ALA A 18 -11.75 -2.54 5.12
CA ALA A 18 -13.12 -3.06 5.25
C ALA A 18 -13.68 -3.60 3.92
N ASP A 19 -13.21 -3.09 2.78
CA ASP A 19 -13.66 -3.48 1.44
C ASP A 19 -12.91 -4.72 0.91
N TYR A 20 -11.81 -5.11 1.57
CA TYR A 20 -11.01 -6.29 1.25
C TYR A 20 -11.15 -7.37 2.33
N PRO A 21 -12.23 -8.17 2.32
CA PRO A 21 -12.36 -9.25 3.29
C PRO A 21 -11.19 -10.23 3.14
N PHE A 22 -10.58 -10.58 4.27
CA PHE A 22 -9.52 -11.59 4.30
C PHE A 22 -10.13 -12.95 3.94
N THR A 23 -9.93 -13.38 2.69
CA THR A 23 -10.36 -14.69 2.19
C THR A 23 -9.16 -15.42 1.59
N PRO A 24 -9.23 -16.75 1.39
CA PRO A 24 -8.16 -17.47 0.69
C PRO A 24 -7.87 -16.93 -0.73
N ALA A 25 -8.84 -16.26 -1.36
CA ALA A 25 -8.67 -15.65 -2.68
C ALA A 25 -8.12 -14.21 -2.62
N THR A 26 -8.18 -13.57 -1.44
CA THR A 26 -7.72 -12.20 -1.17
C THR A 26 -7.00 -12.15 0.20
N PRO A 27 -5.94 -12.95 0.42
CA PRO A 27 -5.21 -12.93 1.68
C PRO A 27 -4.32 -11.69 1.71
N HIS A 28 -4.92 -10.56 2.08
CA HIS A 28 -4.21 -9.30 2.30
C HIS A 28 -4.24 -8.97 3.78
N GLU A 29 -3.09 -9.05 4.43
CA GLU A 29 -2.95 -8.67 5.84
C GLU A 29 -2.71 -7.17 5.93
N LEU A 30 -3.53 -6.48 6.72
CA LEU A 30 -3.32 -5.07 7.02
C LEU A 30 -2.06 -4.91 7.89
N LEU A 31 -1.04 -4.26 7.33
CA LEU A 31 0.19 -3.92 8.06
C LEU A 31 -0.07 -2.81 9.09
N ASP A 32 0.66 -2.85 10.21
CA ASP A 32 0.72 -1.71 11.12
C ASP A 32 1.63 -0.59 10.59
N ALA A 33 1.57 0.59 11.22
CA ALA A 33 2.29 1.77 10.76
C ALA A 33 3.83 1.61 10.76
N ASP A 34 4.39 0.77 11.64
CA ASP A 34 5.84 0.53 11.69
C ASP A 34 6.24 -0.43 10.57
N ALA A 35 5.47 -1.49 10.34
CA ALA A 35 5.65 -2.41 9.22
C ALA A 35 5.47 -1.71 7.87
N THR A 36 4.48 -0.81 7.72
CA THR A 36 4.30 0.01 6.51
C THR A 36 5.53 0.87 6.25
N ARG A 37 6.14 1.46 7.29
CA ARG A 37 7.37 2.26 7.14
C ARG A 37 8.56 1.40 6.71
N ASP A 38 8.61 0.15 7.16
CA ASP A 38 9.73 -0.75 6.92
C ASP A 38 9.71 -1.41 5.53
N LEU A 39 8.61 -1.27 4.78
CA LEU A 39 8.47 -1.80 3.41
C LEU A 39 9.67 -1.47 2.50
N TRP A 40 10.18 -0.24 2.56
CA TRP A 40 11.32 0.19 1.74
C TRP A 40 12.62 -0.55 2.09
N ASN A 41 12.82 -0.88 3.37
CA ASN A 41 13.96 -1.66 3.84
C ASN A 41 13.85 -3.12 3.40
N HIS A 42 12.63 -3.63 3.26
CA HIS A 42 12.34 -4.95 2.69
C HIS A 42 12.34 -4.98 1.15
N GLY A 43 12.77 -3.90 0.49
CA GLY A 43 12.93 -3.85 -0.96
C GLY A 43 11.64 -3.59 -1.74
N PHE A 44 10.54 -3.28 -1.07
CA PHE A 44 9.31 -2.87 -1.75
C PHE A 44 9.48 -1.52 -2.44
N ARG A 45 8.68 -1.31 -3.48
CA ARG A 45 8.52 -0.04 -4.18
C ARG A 45 7.04 0.29 -4.23
N VAL A 46 6.72 1.52 -3.82
CA VAL A 46 5.34 2.02 -3.77
C VAL A 46 5.19 3.10 -4.83
N PHE A 47 4.17 2.97 -5.66
CA PHE A 47 3.75 4.00 -6.59
C PHE A 47 2.37 4.51 -6.15
N GLY A 48 2.26 5.82 -5.93
CA GLY A 48 1.04 6.44 -5.40
C GLY A 48 0.46 7.48 -6.36
N ALA A 49 -0.86 7.66 -6.30
CA ALA A 49 -1.60 8.72 -6.94
C ALA A 49 -2.22 9.62 -5.88
N TYR A 50 -1.94 10.93 -5.96
CA TYR A 50 -2.52 11.93 -5.06
C TYR A 50 -3.68 12.64 -5.72
N GLY A 51 -4.79 12.76 -4.99
CA GLY A 51 -5.91 13.65 -5.30
C GLY A 51 -5.83 14.87 -4.38
N ARG A 52 -5.45 16.02 -4.93
CA ARG A 52 -5.14 17.23 -4.14
C ARG A 52 -4.01 16.94 -3.12
N ASP A 53 -4.37 16.74 -1.86
CA ASP A 53 -3.44 16.55 -0.73
C ASP A 53 -3.57 15.17 -0.08
N GLU A 54 -4.40 14.28 -0.65
CA GLU A 54 -4.65 12.93 -0.13
C GLU A 54 -4.14 11.87 -1.10
N LEU A 55 -3.53 10.80 -0.57
CA LEU A 55 -3.16 9.63 -1.36
C LEU A 55 -4.44 8.82 -1.67
N VAL A 56 -4.92 8.88 -2.92
CA VAL A 56 -6.18 8.25 -3.34
C VAL A 56 -5.99 6.85 -3.93
N GLY A 57 -4.75 6.47 -4.21
CA GLY A 57 -4.44 5.11 -4.61
C GLY A 57 -2.94 4.81 -4.56
N ALA A 58 -2.59 3.56 -4.31
CA ALA A 58 -1.23 3.08 -4.28
C ALA A 58 -1.11 1.63 -4.77
N THR A 59 0.02 1.31 -5.38
CA THR A 59 0.42 -0.04 -5.76
C THR A 59 1.74 -0.39 -5.09
N LEU A 60 1.75 -1.50 -4.36
CA LEU A 60 2.94 -2.08 -3.74
C LEU A 60 3.52 -3.14 -4.66
N ASN A 61 4.80 -2.97 -5.00
CA ASN A 61 5.53 -3.92 -5.82
C ASN A 61 6.76 -4.45 -5.08
N THR A 62 6.99 -5.75 -5.17
CA THR A 62 8.26 -6.39 -4.77
C THR A 62 9.09 -6.70 -6.02
N HIS A 63 10.40 -6.77 -5.85
CA HIS A 63 11.28 -7.28 -6.90
C HIS A 63 11.56 -8.76 -6.62
N ARG A 64 11.13 -9.64 -7.53
CA ARG A 64 11.59 -11.03 -7.63
C ARG A 64 12.71 -11.08 -8.67
N ASP A 65 13.63 -12.03 -8.56
CA ASP A 65 14.86 -12.17 -9.35
C ASP A 65 14.91 -11.46 -10.71
N ARG A 66 13.93 -11.70 -11.59
CA ARG A 66 13.89 -11.17 -12.96
C ARG A 66 12.66 -10.31 -13.28
N HIS A 67 11.74 -10.09 -12.34
CA HIS A 67 10.50 -9.35 -12.58
C HIS A 67 9.97 -8.69 -11.29
N ALA A 68 9.21 -7.62 -11.46
CA ALA A 68 8.44 -7.05 -10.36
C ALA A 68 7.09 -7.77 -10.23
N GLU A 69 6.65 -8.00 -9.00
CA GLU A 69 5.31 -8.51 -8.69
C GLU A 69 4.54 -7.44 -7.94
N THR A 70 3.28 -7.26 -8.32
CA THR A 70 2.34 -6.45 -7.56
C THR A 70 1.78 -7.29 -6.42
N GLU A 71 2.06 -6.88 -5.20
CA GLU A 71 1.55 -7.52 -3.99
C GLU A 71 0.14 -7.03 -3.68
N CYS A 72 -0.10 -5.72 -3.79
CA CYS A 72 -1.44 -5.15 -3.70
C CYS A 72 -1.59 -3.86 -4.51
N THR A 73 -2.83 -3.53 -4.85
CA THR A 73 -3.24 -2.22 -5.33
C THR A 73 -4.47 -1.79 -4.57
N SER A 74 -4.41 -0.61 -3.95
CA SER A 74 -5.42 -0.05 -3.09
C SER A 74 -5.84 1.30 -3.66
N VAL A 75 -7.14 1.52 -3.78
CA VAL A 75 -7.71 2.72 -4.40
C VAL A 75 -8.96 3.07 -3.61
N LEU A 76 -9.10 4.34 -3.18
CA LEU A 76 -10.30 4.80 -2.49
C LEU A 76 -11.54 4.54 -3.35
N ALA A 77 -12.56 3.94 -2.75
CA ALA A 77 -13.88 3.88 -3.35
C ALA A 77 -14.45 5.30 -3.50
N SER A 78 -14.87 5.65 -4.71
CA SER A 78 -15.44 6.96 -5.06
C SER A 78 -16.76 7.27 -4.37
#